data_AF-A0A0G1REV4-F1
#
_entry.id   AF-A0A0G1REV4-F1
#
_cell.length_a   1.000
_cell.length_b   1.000
_cell.length_c   1.000
_cell.angle_alpha   90.00
_cell.angle_beta   90.00
_cell.angle_gamma   90.00
#
_symmetry.space_group_name_H-M   'P 1'
#
loop_
_entity.id
_entity.type
_entity.pdbx_description
1 polymer ?
#
loop_
_entity_poly.entity_id
_entity_poly.type
_entity_poly.pdbx_seq_one_letter_code
_entity_poly.pdbx_strand_id
1 'polypeptide(L)'
;MNIFSYWFSDKVVIKLSGAKPASREANFDLYTTVENLAITAGLPMPKVYIITDAAPNAFATGRNKEHAVVAVTTGLMGILNKTELEGVIGHELSHIGNRDMLLSTVVVVLVGFITILADVFRRNLFFGGHRDNDNKGAGVLIIVGIVLSILAPIFAVLIQLAISRKREFLADVSGALLTRYPEGLANALGKIAQNSRPMNRQSTAIAHLYISDPKGSGFGKKLKGLFATHPPVEERIQALVSRQ
;
A
#
# COMPACT_ATOMS: atom_id res chain seq x y z
N MET A 1 20.94 7.92 0.81
CA MET A 1 19.70 8.02 1.60
C MET A 1 19.08 6.61 1.66
N ASN A 2 19.25 5.80 2.71
CA ASN A 2 18.57 4.48 2.72
C ASN A 2 18.44 3.82 4.10
N ILE A 3 19.51 3.75 4.91
CA ILE A 3 19.46 3.00 6.17
C ILE A 3 18.63 3.73 7.24
N PHE A 4 18.82 5.04 7.38
CA PHE A 4 18.06 5.85 8.34
C PHE A 4 16.56 5.89 8.01
N SER A 5 16.20 6.05 6.74
CA SER A 5 14.79 6.06 6.31
C SER A 5 14.10 4.73 6.55
N TYR A 6 14.81 3.60 6.38
CA TYR A 6 14.27 2.26 6.66
C TYR A 6 14.06 2.04 8.17
N TRP A 7 15.04 2.43 9.00
CA TRP A 7 15.01 2.23 10.46
C TRP A 7 14.04 3.13 11.21
N PHE A 8 13.72 4.30 10.65
CA PHE A 8 12.79 5.28 11.24
C PHE A 8 11.48 5.44 10.45
N SER A 9 11.23 4.54 9.48
CA SER A 9 10.07 4.60 8.58
C SER A 9 8.75 4.67 9.35
N ASP A 10 8.56 3.80 10.34
CA ASP A 10 7.39 3.75 11.21
C ASP A 10 7.18 5.08 11.96
N LYS A 11 8.24 5.62 12.58
CA LYS A 11 8.18 6.89 13.33
C LYS A 11 7.84 8.08 12.43
N VAL A 12 8.39 8.11 11.21
CA VAL A 12 8.11 9.15 10.23
C VAL A 12 6.64 9.07 9.81
N VAL A 13 6.15 7.87 9.46
CA VAL A 13 4.75 7.64 9.07
C VAL A 13 3.80 8.07 10.17
N ILE A 14 4.07 7.68 11.42
CA ILE A 14 3.23 8.02 12.57
C ILE A 14 3.20 9.53 12.85
N LYS A 15 4.35 10.20 12.72
CA LYS A 15 4.41 11.65 12.89
C LYS A 15 3.65 12.38 11.78
N LEU A 16 3.77 11.92 10.53
CA LEU A 16 3.09 12.51 9.37
C LEU A 16 1.57 12.31 9.44
N SER A 17 1.11 11.13 9.86
CA SER A 17 -0.33 10.85 10.04
C SER A 17 -0.93 11.56 11.25
N GLY A 18 -0.10 11.98 12.21
CA GLY A 18 -0.57 12.55 13.47
C GLY A 18 -1.16 11.52 14.43
N ALA A 19 -0.81 10.25 14.25
CA ALA A 19 -1.29 9.17 15.10
C ALA A 19 -0.77 9.34 16.54
N LYS A 20 -1.64 9.05 17.51
CA LYS A 20 -1.33 9.02 18.94
C LYS A 20 -1.39 7.58 19.44
N PRO A 21 -0.51 7.16 20.38
CA PRO A 21 -0.56 5.80 20.93
C PRO A 21 -1.94 5.49 21.49
N ALA A 22 -2.48 4.32 21.14
CA ALA A 22 -3.67 3.79 21.78
C ALA A 22 -3.27 3.02 23.05
N SER A 23 -4.00 3.21 24.13
CA SER A 23 -3.88 2.38 25.34
C SER A 23 -5.04 1.39 25.42
N ARG A 24 -4.81 0.28 26.14
CA ARG A 24 -5.83 -0.76 26.35
C ARG A 24 -7.01 -0.25 27.16
N GLU A 25 -6.77 0.67 28.08
CA GLU A 25 -7.78 1.25 28.96
C GLU A 25 -8.70 2.21 28.19
N ALA A 26 -8.12 3.06 27.34
CA ALA A 26 -8.89 4.04 26.57
C ALA A 26 -9.54 3.45 25.32
N ASN A 27 -8.97 2.40 24.74
CA ASN A 27 -9.39 1.85 23.44
C ASN A 27 -9.47 0.33 23.48
N PHE A 28 -10.19 -0.19 24.46
CA PHE A 28 -10.27 -1.61 24.77
C PHE A 28 -10.63 -2.48 23.55
N ASP A 29 -11.68 -2.10 22.80
CA ASP A 29 -12.16 -2.88 21.66
C ASP A 29 -11.11 -2.98 20.55
N LEU A 30 -10.49 -1.85 20.17
CA LEU A 30 -9.43 -1.84 19.16
C LEU A 30 -8.21 -2.62 19.64
N TYR A 31 -7.75 -2.35 20.86
CA TYR A 31 -6.52 -2.94 21.40
C TYR A 31 -6.64 -4.47 21.52
N THR A 32 -7.76 -4.95 22.05
CA THR A 32 -8.02 -6.40 22.20
C THR A 32 -8.29 -7.09 20.87
N THR A 33 -8.92 -6.41 19.90
CA THR A 33 -9.08 -6.93 18.53
C THR A 33 -7.71 -7.17 17.88
N VAL A 34 -6.81 -6.18 17.95
CA VAL A 34 -5.46 -6.31 17.42
C VAL A 34 -4.67 -7.40 18.17
N GLU A 35 -4.76 -7.45 19.50
CA GLU A 35 -4.11 -8.46 20.35
C GLU A 35 -4.54 -9.88 19.98
N ASN A 36 -5.84 -10.15 19.94
CA ASN A 36 -6.39 -11.47 19.66
C ASN A 36 -6.06 -11.95 18.23
N LEU A 37 -6.17 -11.06 17.25
CA LEU A 37 -5.86 -11.41 15.86
C LEU A 37 -4.35 -11.57 15.64
N ALA A 38 -3.49 -10.77 16.29
CA ALA A 38 -2.05 -10.93 16.24
C ALA A 38 -1.61 -12.28 16.84
N ILE A 39 -2.18 -12.68 17.98
CA ILE A 39 -1.95 -14.00 18.58
C ILE A 39 -2.39 -15.11 17.62
N THR A 40 -3.59 -14.99 17.04
CA THR A 40 -4.12 -15.99 16.10
C THR A 40 -3.25 -16.13 14.84
N ALA A 41 -2.68 -15.01 14.36
CA ALA A 41 -1.80 -14.97 13.20
C ALA A 41 -0.35 -15.39 13.52
N GLY A 42 -0.01 -15.65 14.79
CA GLY A 42 1.35 -15.94 15.23
C GLY A 42 2.30 -14.75 15.05
N LEU A 43 1.80 -13.52 15.20
CA LEU A 43 2.55 -12.28 15.05
C LEU A 43 2.87 -11.67 16.42
N PRO A 44 4.03 -11.00 16.58
CA PRO A 44 4.25 -10.09 17.70
C PRO A 44 3.17 -9.02 17.72
N MET A 45 2.74 -8.61 18.92
CA MET A 45 1.75 -7.55 19.07
C MET A 45 2.27 -6.25 18.43
N PRO A 46 1.63 -5.74 17.35
CA PRO A 46 2.04 -4.46 16.77
C PRO A 46 1.68 -3.31 17.71
N LYS A 47 2.39 -2.21 17.59
CA LYS A 47 2.03 -0.99 18.32
C LYS A 47 0.73 -0.43 17.73
N VAL A 48 -0.23 -0.10 18.59
CA VAL A 48 -1.54 0.40 18.17
C VAL A 48 -1.60 1.91 18.31
N TYR A 49 -2.09 2.58 17.28
CA TYR A 49 -2.26 4.03 17.25
C TYR A 49 -3.65 4.43 16.78
N ILE A 50 -4.08 5.61 17.21
CA ILE A 50 -5.32 6.24 16.78
C ILE A 50 -5.02 7.57 16.12
N ILE A 51 -5.68 7.80 14.99
CA ILE A 51 -5.64 9.05 14.26
C ILE A 51 -6.98 9.76 14.51
N THR A 52 -6.93 10.94 15.12
CA THR A 52 -8.13 11.77 15.31
C THR A 52 -8.52 12.42 13.98
N ASP A 53 -9.23 11.66 13.15
CA ASP A 53 -9.76 12.07 11.86
C ASP A 53 -11.11 11.43 11.64
N ALA A 54 -12.01 12.15 10.98
CA ALA A 54 -13.35 11.69 10.68
C ALA A 54 -13.34 10.78 9.43
N ALA A 55 -12.39 10.95 8.51
CA ALA A 55 -12.26 10.09 7.33
C ALA A 55 -12.00 8.63 7.75
N PRO A 56 -12.84 7.67 7.33
CA PRO A 56 -12.69 6.27 7.72
C PRO A 56 -11.48 5.64 7.02
N ASN A 57 -10.44 5.39 7.79
CA ASN A 57 -9.20 4.81 7.31
C ASN A 57 -8.45 4.01 8.38
N ALA A 58 -7.58 3.12 7.91
CA ALA A 58 -6.61 2.36 8.69
C ALA A 58 -5.36 2.08 7.84
N PHE A 59 -4.26 1.75 8.49
CA PHE A 59 -3.08 1.19 7.83
C PHE A 59 -2.20 0.38 8.79
N ALA A 60 -1.46 -0.57 8.24
CA ALA A 60 -0.29 -1.19 8.86
C ALA A 60 1.02 -0.71 8.23
N THR A 61 2.05 -0.54 9.05
CA THR A 61 3.41 -0.25 8.59
C THR A 61 4.45 -0.85 9.53
N GLY A 62 5.72 -0.71 9.19
CA GLY A 62 6.83 -1.19 9.99
C GLY A 62 7.91 -1.85 9.13
N ARG A 63 9.12 -1.86 9.66
CA ARG A 63 10.29 -2.46 8.99
C ARG A 63 10.28 -3.99 8.98
N ASN A 64 9.63 -4.60 9.97
CA ASN A 64 9.48 -6.04 10.14
C ASN A 64 8.33 -6.32 11.12
N LYS A 65 8.05 -7.61 11.35
CA LYS A 65 6.94 -8.06 12.19
C LYS A 65 7.09 -7.59 13.64
N GLU A 66 8.32 -7.52 14.14
CA GLU A 66 8.65 -7.14 15.52
C GLU A 66 8.52 -5.62 15.77
N HIS A 67 8.49 -4.83 14.70
CA HIS A 67 8.37 -3.37 14.75
C HIS A 67 7.17 -2.90 13.92
N ALA A 68 6.15 -3.75 13.86
CA ALA A 68 4.92 -3.46 13.17
C ALA A 68 4.07 -2.46 13.96
N VAL A 69 3.32 -1.65 13.22
CA VAL A 69 2.44 -0.62 13.73
C VAL A 69 1.12 -0.72 12.99
N VAL A 70 0.01 -0.64 13.73
CA VAL A 70 -1.35 -0.54 13.19
C VAL A 70 -1.94 0.77 13.65
N ALA A 71 -2.47 1.56 12.73
CA ALA A 71 -3.12 2.83 13.02
C ALA A 71 -4.55 2.84 12.47
N VAL A 72 -5.49 3.31 13.28
CA VAL A 72 -6.91 3.39 12.92
C VAL A 72 -7.45 4.78 13.18
N THR A 73 -8.30 5.29 12.29
CA THR A 73 -8.95 6.59 12.47
C THR A 73 -10.17 6.50 13.38
N THR A 74 -10.47 7.57 14.12
CA THR A 74 -11.71 7.68 14.90
C THR A 74 -12.95 7.56 14.02
N GLY A 75 -12.88 8.03 12.78
CA GLY A 75 -13.93 7.90 11.78
C GLY A 75 -14.25 6.45 11.40
N LEU A 76 -13.22 5.60 11.28
CA LEU A 76 -13.40 4.19 10.99
C LEU A 76 -14.08 3.47 12.17
N MET A 77 -13.59 3.69 13.39
CA MET A 77 -14.17 3.10 14.60
C MET A 77 -15.62 3.55 14.85
N GLY A 78 -16.00 4.74 14.38
CA GLY A 78 -17.36 5.25 14.53
C GLY A 78 -18.39 4.63 13.58
N ILE A 79 -17.97 3.96 12.49
CA ILE A 79 -18.89 3.39 11.48
C ILE A 79 -18.88 1.86 11.42
N LEU A 80 -17.79 1.24 11.89
CA LEU A 80 -17.64 -0.22 11.86
C LEU A 80 -18.17 -0.84 13.15
N ASN A 81 -18.86 -1.97 13.01
CA ASN A 81 -19.12 -2.86 14.14
C ASN A 81 -17.89 -3.73 14.43
N LYS A 82 -17.98 -4.58 15.45
CA LYS A 82 -16.85 -5.41 15.90
C LYS A 82 -16.32 -6.37 14.81
N THR A 83 -17.19 -7.08 14.10
CA THR A 83 -16.76 -8.08 13.09
C THR A 83 -16.19 -7.40 11.84
N GLU A 84 -16.70 -6.21 11.50
CA GLU A 84 -16.15 -5.37 10.43
C GLU A 84 -14.78 -4.81 10.80
N LEU A 85 -14.61 -4.35 12.05
CA LEU A 85 -13.31 -3.91 12.56
C LEU A 85 -12.30 -5.06 12.57
N GLU A 86 -12.69 -6.24 13.04
CA GLU A 86 -11.88 -7.46 12.96
C GLU A 86 -11.49 -7.79 11.52
N GLY A 87 -12.41 -7.63 10.56
CA GLY A 87 -12.13 -7.78 9.13
C GLY A 87 -11.03 -6.85 8.63
N VAL A 88 -11.13 -5.55 8.92
CA VAL A 88 -10.11 -4.56 8.53
C VAL A 88 -8.79 -4.85 9.23
N ILE A 89 -8.80 -5.10 10.54
CA ILE A 89 -7.57 -5.39 11.29
C ILE A 89 -6.93 -6.69 10.81
N GLY A 90 -7.72 -7.70 10.47
CA GLY A 90 -7.23 -8.94 9.88
C GLY A 90 -6.53 -8.71 8.54
N HIS A 91 -7.07 -7.83 7.69
CA HIS A 91 -6.42 -7.39 6.45
C HIS A 91 -5.09 -6.68 6.72
N GLU A 92 -5.07 -5.69 7.63
CA GLU A 92 -3.85 -4.95 7.98
C GLU A 92 -2.76 -5.83 8.59
N LEU A 93 -3.13 -6.77 9.47
CA LEU A 93 -2.23 -7.78 10.02
C LEU A 93 -1.71 -8.74 8.95
N SER A 94 -2.51 -9.02 7.92
CA SER A 94 -2.09 -9.87 6.81
C SER A 94 -0.96 -9.22 6.00
N HIS A 95 -0.96 -7.91 5.81
CA HIS A 95 0.19 -7.21 5.19
C HIS A 95 1.49 -7.41 5.98
N ILE A 96 1.41 -7.36 7.31
CA ILE A 96 2.54 -7.62 8.21
C ILE A 96 2.99 -9.08 8.11
N GLY A 97 2.04 -10.02 8.20
CA GLY A 97 2.28 -11.45 8.16
C GLY A 97 2.90 -11.92 6.84
N ASN A 98 2.40 -11.38 5.73
CA ASN A 98 2.80 -11.70 4.37
C ASN A 98 4.08 -10.96 3.92
N ARG A 99 4.61 -10.04 4.73
CA ARG A 99 5.81 -9.24 4.46
C ARG A 99 5.67 -8.28 3.27
N ASP A 100 4.50 -7.67 3.13
CA ASP A 100 4.18 -6.81 1.99
C ASP A 100 5.05 -5.55 1.95
N MET A 101 5.38 -5.00 3.13
CA MET A 101 6.30 -3.86 3.27
C MET A 101 7.69 -4.15 2.69
N LEU A 102 8.24 -5.35 2.95
CA LEU A 102 9.53 -5.77 2.41
C LEU A 102 9.46 -5.93 0.89
N LEU A 103 8.42 -6.63 0.41
CA LEU A 103 8.22 -6.84 -1.02
C LEU A 103 8.07 -5.51 -1.77
N SER A 104 7.25 -4.59 -1.26
CA SER A 104 7.04 -3.26 -1.85
C SER A 104 8.35 -2.46 -1.90
N THR A 105 9.14 -2.49 -0.81
CA THR A 105 10.45 -1.84 -0.77
C THR A 105 11.39 -2.38 -1.84
N VAL A 106 11.49 -3.70 -1.99
CA VAL A 106 12.33 -4.34 -3.00
C VAL A 106 11.86 -3.97 -4.41
N VAL A 107 10.55 -4.01 -4.68
CA VAL A 107 9.99 -3.66 -5.99
C VAL A 107 10.27 -2.19 -6.33
N VAL A 108 10.07 -1.26 -5.40
CA VAL A 108 10.37 0.17 -5.60
C VAL A 108 11.84 0.39 -5.94
N VAL A 109 12.76 -0.28 -5.23
CA VAL A 109 14.20 -0.19 -5.51
C VAL A 109 14.53 -0.71 -6.91
N LEU A 110 13.95 -1.84 -7.32
CA LEU A 110 14.16 -2.41 -8.66
C LEU A 110 13.61 -1.49 -9.78
N VAL A 111 12.41 -0.94 -9.60
CA VAL A 111 11.83 0.02 -10.55
C VAL A 111 12.69 1.29 -10.65
N GLY A 112 13.14 1.81 -9.51
CA GLY A 112 14.05 2.95 -9.45
C GLY A 112 15.38 2.67 -10.15
N PHE A 113 15.95 1.48 -9.94
CA PHE A 113 17.17 1.05 -10.62
C PHE A 113 17.00 0.97 -12.15
N ILE A 114 15.92 0.35 -12.64
CA ILE A 114 15.61 0.30 -14.09
C ILE A 114 15.46 1.71 -14.66
N THR A 115 14.81 2.61 -13.92
CA THR A 115 14.61 4.00 -14.33
C THR A 115 15.93 4.76 -14.44
N ILE A 116 16.83 4.59 -13.46
CA ILE A 116 18.17 5.20 -13.47
C ILE A 116 18.99 4.66 -14.64
N LEU A 117 18.98 3.34 -14.89
CA LEU A 117 19.70 2.77 -16.02
C LEU A 117 19.20 3.30 -17.36
N ALA A 118 17.88 3.39 -17.54
CA ALA A 118 17.27 3.96 -18.72
C ALA A 118 17.64 5.44 -18.92
N ASP A 119 17.70 6.22 -17.84
CA ASP A 119 18.09 7.63 -17.88
C ASP A 119 19.58 7.81 -18.22
N VAL A 120 20.46 7.07 -17.55
CA VAL A 120 21.91 7.06 -17.83
C VAL A 120 22.19 6.65 -19.27
N PHE A 121 21.54 5.59 -19.76
CA PHE A 121 21.67 5.14 -21.15
C PHE A 121 21.26 6.25 -22.13
N ARG A 122 20.11 6.88 -21.89
CA ARG A 122 19.60 7.96 -22.73
C ARG A 122 20.55 9.17 -22.72
N ARG A 123 21.04 9.56 -21.54
CA ARG A 123 22.00 10.66 -21.40
C ARG A 123 23.31 10.37 -22.13
N ASN A 124 23.82 9.14 -22.07
CA ASN A 124 25.02 8.75 -22.82
C ASN A 124 24.81 8.79 -24.35
N LEU A 125 23.62 8.44 -24.85
CA LEU A 125 23.29 8.56 -26.27
C LEU A 125 23.24 10.03 -26.74
N PHE A 126 22.64 10.93 -25.95
CA PHE A 126 22.47 12.33 -26.34
C PHE A 126 23.73 13.19 -26.12
N PHE A 127 24.53 12.90 -25.08
CA PHE A 127 25.71 13.72 -24.72
C PHE A 127 27.07 13.07 -25.06
N GLY A 128 27.10 11.79 -25.44
CA GLY A 128 28.33 11.07 -25.81
C GLY A 128 28.65 11.08 -27.32
N GLY A 129 27.90 11.84 -28.11
CA GLY A 129 27.98 11.84 -29.58
C GLY A 129 29.12 12.68 -30.16
N HIS A 130 30.35 12.17 -30.06
CA HIS A 130 31.44 12.50 -31.00
C HIS A 130 32.01 11.17 -31.52
N ARG A 131 31.35 10.57 -32.51
CA ARG A 131 31.92 9.40 -33.20
C ARG A 131 31.42 9.29 -34.64
N ASP A 132 32.41 9.22 -35.52
CA ASP A 132 32.31 9.16 -36.97
C ASP A 132 31.30 8.14 -37.47
N ASN A 133 30.58 8.61 -38.48
CA ASN A 133 29.34 8.10 -39.00
C ASN A 133 29.60 7.24 -40.25
N ASP A 134 29.97 5.97 -40.10
CA ASP A 134 30.18 5.09 -41.27
C ASP A 134 29.57 3.68 -41.18
N ASN A 135 28.75 3.37 -40.16
CA ASN A 135 28.16 2.03 -40.04
C ASN A 135 26.62 2.04 -39.95
N LYS A 136 25.95 1.69 -41.05
CA LYS A 136 24.46 1.63 -41.16
C LYS A 136 23.80 0.70 -40.13
N GLY A 137 24.51 -0.32 -39.62
CA GLY A 137 24.03 -1.20 -38.55
C GLY A 137 23.94 -0.54 -37.17
N ALA A 138 24.73 0.51 -36.91
CA ALA A 138 24.72 1.21 -35.63
C ALA A 138 23.46 2.04 -35.42
N GLY A 139 22.88 2.60 -36.49
CA GLY A 139 21.66 3.41 -36.41
C GLY A 139 20.43 2.63 -35.93
N VAL A 140 20.25 1.39 -36.42
CA VAL A 140 19.13 0.54 -36.00
C VAL A 140 19.23 0.16 -34.53
N LEU A 141 20.43 -0.18 -34.05
CA LEU A 141 20.67 -0.52 -32.64
C LEU A 141 20.43 0.69 -31.71
N ILE A 142 20.78 1.90 -32.14
CA ILE A 142 20.50 3.13 -31.39
C ILE A 142 18.99 3.36 -31.28
N ILE A 143 18.24 3.22 -32.38
CA ILE A 143 16.77 3.39 -32.38
C ILE A 143 16.12 2.36 -31.44
N VAL A 144 16.51 1.08 -31.55
CA VAL A 144 16.01 0.02 -30.66
C VAL A 144 16.33 0.34 -29.19
N GLY A 145 17.56 0.79 -28.91
CA GLY A 145 17.98 1.19 -27.57
C GLY A 145 17.13 2.34 -27.00
N ILE A 146 16.85 3.38 -27.80
CA ILE A 146 15.99 4.50 -27.39
C ILE A 146 14.59 4.01 -27.05
N VAL A 147 13.98 3.20 -27.94
CA VAL A 147 12.65 2.63 -27.72
C VAL A 147 12.61 1.83 -26.42
N LEU A 148 13.59 0.93 -26.20
CA LEU A 148 13.67 0.14 -24.97
C LEU A 148 13.88 1.00 -23.72
N SER A 149 14.68 2.08 -23.80
CA SER A 149 14.89 3.00 -22.68
C SER A 149 13.63 3.75 -22.25
N ILE A 150 12.67 3.93 -23.17
CA ILE A 150 11.37 4.54 -22.86
C ILE A 150 10.41 3.48 -22.32
N LEU A 151 10.38 2.31 -22.95
CA LEU A 151 9.44 1.25 -22.58
C LEU A 151 9.78 0.57 -21.26
N ALA A 152 11.06 0.36 -20.94
CA ALA A 152 11.47 -0.40 -19.77
C ALA A 152 10.97 0.20 -18.43
N PRO A 153 11.09 1.51 -18.16
CA PRO A 153 10.52 2.12 -16.95
C PRO A 153 9.00 1.99 -16.89
N ILE A 154 8.30 2.12 -18.02
CA ILE A 154 6.84 1.98 -18.10
C ILE A 154 6.43 0.56 -17.70
N PHE A 155 7.06 -0.46 -18.30
CA PHE A 155 6.80 -1.85 -17.95
C PHE A 155 7.13 -2.15 -16.49
N ALA A 156 8.22 -1.59 -15.95
CA ALA A 156 8.59 -1.77 -14.56
C ALA A 156 7.51 -1.23 -13.60
N VAL A 157 6.97 -0.04 -13.88
CA VAL A 157 5.85 0.54 -13.11
C VAL A 157 4.58 -0.29 -13.26
N LEU A 158 4.25 -0.79 -14.46
CA LEU A 158 3.08 -1.64 -14.67
C LEU A 158 3.17 -2.96 -13.87
N ILE A 159 4.36 -3.58 -13.84
CA ILE A 159 4.62 -4.78 -13.05
C ILE A 159 4.49 -4.46 -11.56
N GLN A 160 5.03 -3.34 -11.09
CA GLN A 160 4.89 -2.91 -9.70
C GLN A 160 3.41 -2.76 -9.30
N LEU A 161 2.60 -2.09 -10.13
CA LEU A 161 1.18 -1.91 -9.87
C LEU A 161 0.42 -3.25 -9.88
N ALA A 162 0.79 -4.17 -10.77
CA ALA A 162 0.20 -5.51 -10.80
C ALA A 162 0.56 -6.34 -9.55
N ILE A 163 1.80 -6.25 -9.06
CA ILE A 163 2.23 -6.88 -7.81
C ILE A 163 1.42 -6.29 -6.64
N SER A 164 1.33 -4.96 -6.53
CA SER A 164 0.55 -4.27 -5.49
C SER A 164 -0.89 -4.80 -5.41
N ARG A 165 -1.61 -4.82 -6.54
CA ARG A 165 -2.99 -5.33 -6.61
C ARG A 165 -3.10 -6.79 -6.18
N LYS A 166 -2.17 -7.65 -6.59
CA LYS A 166 -2.16 -9.07 -6.16
C LYS A 166 -1.95 -9.22 -4.65
N ARG A 167 -1.16 -8.33 -4.02
CA ARG A 167 -0.95 -8.35 -2.57
C ARG A 167 -2.18 -7.89 -1.79
N GLU A 168 -2.92 -6.90 -2.30
CA GLU A 168 -4.21 -6.51 -1.71
C GLU A 168 -5.21 -7.68 -1.67
N PHE A 169 -5.40 -8.40 -2.79
CA PHE A 169 -6.27 -9.57 -2.81
C PHE A 169 -5.76 -10.72 -1.91
N LEU A 170 -4.43 -10.88 -1.81
CA LEU A 170 -3.87 -11.87 -0.88
C LEU A 170 -4.15 -11.47 0.58
N ALA A 171 -4.03 -10.19 0.92
CA ALA A 171 -4.33 -9.67 2.24
C ALA A 171 -5.83 -9.80 2.57
N ASP A 172 -6.73 -9.60 1.60
CA ASP A 172 -8.16 -9.86 1.75
C ASP A 172 -8.45 -11.33 2.11
N VAL A 173 -7.86 -12.26 1.37
CA VAL A 173 -8.03 -13.70 1.62
C VAL A 173 -7.40 -14.10 2.95
N SER A 174 -6.17 -13.66 3.24
CA SER A 174 -5.50 -13.93 4.51
C SER A 174 -6.28 -13.35 5.70
N GLY A 175 -6.82 -12.14 5.57
CA GLY A 175 -7.64 -11.50 6.58
C GLY A 175 -8.93 -12.26 6.81
N ALA A 176 -9.63 -12.67 5.75
CA ALA A 176 -10.82 -13.50 5.83
C ALA A 176 -10.55 -14.88 6.45
N LEU A 177 -9.41 -15.51 6.16
CA LEU A 177 -9.00 -16.77 6.79
C LEU A 177 -8.68 -16.60 8.28
N LEU A 178 -8.08 -15.45 8.64
CA LEU A 178 -7.73 -15.12 10.00
C LEU A 178 -8.98 -14.86 10.86
N THR A 179 -9.96 -14.13 10.33
CA THR A 179 -11.23 -13.86 11.04
C THR A 179 -12.25 -14.99 10.89
N ARG A 180 -12.08 -15.85 9.88
CA ARG A 180 -13.08 -16.85 9.42
C ARG A 180 -14.44 -16.25 9.06
N TYR A 181 -14.46 -14.96 8.69
CA TYR A 181 -15.68 -14.23 8.40
C TYR A 181 -15.44 -13.19 7.28
N PRO A 182 -15.42 -13.62 6.00
CA PRO A 182 -15.15 -12.75 4.85
C PRO A 182 -16.15 -11.59 4.72
N GLU A 183 -17.40 -11.79 5.14
CA GLU A 183 -18.45 -10.77 5.12
C GLU A 183 -18.12 -9.58 6.01
N GLY A 184 -17.37 -9.78 7.10
CA GLY A 184 -16.91 -8.69 7.96
C GLY A 184 -16.07 -7.68 7.19
N LEU A 185 -15.07 -8.15 6.45
CA LEU A 185 -14.24 -7.28 5.62
C LEU A 185 -15.02 -6.70 4.43
N ALA A 186 -15.86 -7.50 3.77
CA ALA A 186 -16.67 -7.04 2.63
C ALA A 186 -17.62 -5.89 3.04
N ASN A 187 -18.33 -6.03 4.16
CA ASN A 187 -19.21 -4.99 4.70
C ASN A 187 -18.43 -3.75 5.12
N ALA A 188 -17.26 -3.93 5.76
CA ALA A 188 -16.39 -2.83 6.14
C ALA A 188 -15.94 -2.02 4.91
N LEU A 189 -15.49 -2.68 3.84
CA LEU A 189 -15.10 -2.04 2.59
C LEU A 189 -16.25 -1.24 1.98
N GLY A 190 -17.46 -1.80 1.98
CA GLY A 190 -18.67 -1.09 1.53
C GLY A 190 -18.95 0.19 2.32
N LYS A 191 -18.87 0.12 3.65
CA LYS A 191 -19.04 1.28 4.54
C LYS A 191 -17.97 2.34 4.35
N ILE A 192 -16.70 1.94 4.21
CA ILE A 192 -15.57 2.84 3.95
C ILE A 192 -15.78 3.59 2.62
N ALA A 193 -16.17 2.87 1.56
CA ALA A 193 -16.42 3.46 0.25
C ALA A 193 -17.57 4.48 0.28
N GLN A 194 -18.66 4.18 0.99
CA GLN A 194 -19.82 5.07 1.13
C GLN A 194 -19.52 6.32 1.97
N ASN A 195 -18.59 6.21 2.93
CA ASN A 195 -18.21 7.30 3.84
C ASN A 195 -16.87 7.93 3.45
N SER A 196 -16.43 7.77 2.20
CA SER A 196 -15.17 8.32 1.71
C SER A 196 -15.20 9.84 1.74
N ARG A 197 -14.36 10.42 2.59
CA ARG A 197 -14.13 11.86 2.71
C ARG A 197 -12.63 12.13 2.81
N PRO A 198 -12.15 13.30 2.38
CA PRO A 198 -10.74 13.65 2.49
C PRO A 198 -10.30 13.69 3.96
N MET A 199 -9.09 13.19 4.24
CA MET A 199 -8.46 13.31 5.56
C MET A 199 -8.06 14.77 5.82
N ASN A 200 -8.01 15.16 7.10
CA ASN A 200 -7.53 16.47 7.54
C ASN A 200 -6.02 16.62 7.33
N ARG A 201 -5.26 15.55 7.61
CA ARG A 201 -3.81 15.50 7.37
C ARG A 201 -3.51 14.63 6.15
N GLN A 202 -3.31 15.29 5.02
CA GLN A 202 -2.95 14.62 3.78
C GLN A 202 -1.44 14.69 3.57
N SER A 203 -0.82 13.53 3.38
CA SER A 203 0.58 13.44 2.97
C SER A 203 0.69 12.43 1.85
N THR A 204 1.14 12.89 0.68
CA THR A 204 1.37 12.04 -0.49
C THR A 204 2.41 10.95 -0.22
N ALA A 205 3.33 11.18 0.72
CA ALA A 205 4.36 10.23 1.09
C ALA A 205 3.82 8.97 1.77
N ILE A 206 2.68 9.04 2.45
CA ILE A 206 2.06 7.91 3.18
C ILE A 206 0.70 7.50 2.63
N ALA A 207 0.24 8.15 1.54
CA ALA A 207 -1.08 7.92 0.97
C ALA A 207 -1.31 6.46 0.54
N HIS A 208 -0.25 5.77 0.12
CA HIS A 208 -0.28 4.38 -0.34
C HIS A 208 -0.41 3.35 0.79
N LEU A 209 -0.31 3.76 2.06
CA LEU A 209 -0.47 2.86 3.21
C LEU A 209 -1.94 2.68 3.61
N TYR A 210 -2.78 3.66 3.27
CA TYR A 210 -4.16 3.71 3.72
C TYR A 210 -5.06 2.74 2.94
N ILE A 211 -5.97 2.04 3.64
CA ILE A 211 -6.95 1.15 3.02
C ILE A 211 -7.87 1.87 2.02
N SER A 212 -8.06 3.19 2.18
CA SER A 212 -8.79 4.03 1.23
C SER A 212 -8.04 5.33 0.89
N ASP A 213 -8.27 5.85 -0.32
CA ASP A 213 -7.60 7.06 -0.83
C ASP A 213 -7.82 8.25 0.12
N PRO A 214 -6.76 8.80 0.75
CA PRO A 214 -6.89 9.85 1.75
C PRO A 214 -7.35 11.19 1.18
N LYS A 215 -7.35 11.37 -0.15
CA LYS A 215 -7.92 12.56 -0.82
C LYS A 215 -9.44 12.47 -1.00
N GLY A 216 -10.06 11.34 -0.63
CA GLY A 216 -11.49 11.07 -0.86
C GLY A 216 -11.80 10.70 -2.31
N SER A 217 -13.02 10.24 -2.56
CA SER A 217 -13.51 9.79 -3.87
C SER A 217 -13.81 10.91 -4.89
N GLY A 218 -13.23 12.11 -4.70
CA GLY A 218 -13.40 13.27 -5.56
C GLY A 218 -12.49 13.27 -6.80
N PHE A 219 -13.12 13.39 -7.98
CA PHE A 219 -12.57 13.57 -9.34
C PHE A 219 -11.91 12.33 -10.01
N GLY A 220 -12.66 11.69 -10.92
CA GLY A 220 -12.11 10.82 -11.97
C GLY A 220 -12.30 9.30 -11.82
N LYS A 221 -13.54 8.81 -11.73
CA LYS A 221 -13.88 7.36 -11.71
C LYS A 221 -13.33 6.54 -12.89
N LYS A 222 -12.94 7.15 -14.02
CA LYS A 222 -12.51 6.43 -15.24
C LYS A 222 -11.00 6.38 -15.52
N LEU A 223 -10.18 7.22 -14.87
CA LEU A 223 -8.72 7.26 -15.09
C LEU A 223 -7.90 6.55 -14.00
N LYS A 224 -8.56 6.12 -12.90
CA LYS A 224 -7.88 5.48 -11.76
C LYS A 224 -7.58 3.98 -11.95
N GLY A 225 -8.24 3.25 -12.87
CA GLY A 225 -8.14 1.77 -12.91
C GLY A 225 -6.72 1.21 -13.14
N LEU A 226 -5.91 1.85 -13.98
CA LEU A 226 -4.56 1.36 -14.28
C LEU A 226 -3.49 1.83 -13.27
N PHE A 227 -3.67 3.02 -12.69
CA PHE A 227 -2.70 3.68 -11.81
C PHE A 227 -3.11 3.72 -10.32
N ALA A 228 -4.28 3.17 -9.97
CA ALA A 228 -4.65 2.97 -8.57
C ALA A 228 -3.75 1.92 -7.93
N THR A 229 -3.25 2.25 -6.74
CA THR A 229 -2.46 1.33 -5.91
C THR A 229 -3.31 0.20 -5.33
N HIS A 230 -4.62 0.43 -5.17
CA HIS A 230 -5.60 -0.55 -4.71
C HIS A 230 -6.57 -0.96 -5.83
N PRO A 231 -6.97 -2.24 -5.91
CA PRO A 231 -8.06 -2.68 -6.77
C PRO A 231 -9.38 -1.96 -6.46
N PRO A 232 -10.33 -1.89 -7.42
CA PRO A 232 -11.68 -1.42 -7.16
C PRO A 232 -12.33 -2.14 -5.98
N VAL A 233 -13.07 -1.40 -5.14
CA VAL A 233 -13.70 -1.94 -3.93
C VAL A 233 -14.72 -3.02 -4.29
N GLU A 234 -15.46 -2.83 -5.39
CA GLU A 234 -16.45 -3.77 -5.88
C GLU A 234 -15.82 -5.13 -6.24
N GLU A 235 -14.63 -5.13 -6.85
CA GLU A 235 -13.90 -6.37 -7.19
C GLU A 235 -13.43 -7.10 -5.91
N ARG A 236 -12.98 -6.35 -4.90
CA ARG A 236 -12.56 -6.93 -3.61
C ARG A 236 -13.74 -7.55 -2.86
N ILE A 237 -14.87 -6.82 -2.78
CA ILE A 237 -16.11 -7.32 -2.17
C ILE A 237 -16.58 -8.58 -2.89
N GLN A 238 -16.60 -8.56 -4.22
CA GLN A 238 -16.98 -9.74 -5.00
C GLN A 238 -16.06 -10.93 -4.71
N ALA A 239 -14.73 -10.73 -4.70
CA ALA A 239 -13.78 -11.80 -4.42
C ALA A 239 -13.92 -12.43 -3.02
N LEU A 240 -14.34 -11.64 -2.03
CA LEU A 240 -14.59 -12.10 -0.66
C LEU A 240 -15.89 -12.91 -0.54
N VAL A 241 -16.96 -12.48 -1.22
CA VAL A 241 -18.29 -13.09 -1.11
C VAL A 241 -18.47 -14.25 -2.09
N SER A 242 -17.81 -14.23 -3.24
CA SER A 242 -18.02 -15.24 -4.30
C SER A 242 -17.28 -16.57 -4.08
N ARG A 243 -16.47 -16.70 -3.01
CA ARG A 243 -15.63 -17.87 -2.74
C ARG A 243 -16.18 -18.77 -1.62
N GLN A 244 -17.49 -18.75 -1.39
CA GLN A 244 -18.20 -19.72 -0.52
C GLN A 244 -18.44 -21.04 -1.24
#